data_AF-Q08U08-F1
#
_entry.id   AF-Q08U08-F1
#
_cell.length_a   1.000
_cell.length_b   1.000
_cell.length_c   1.000
_cell.angle_alpha   90.00
_cell.angle_beta   90.00
_cell.angle_gamma   90.00
#
_symmetry.space_group_name_H-M   'P 1'
#
loop_
_entity.id
_entity.type
_entity.pdbx_description
1 polymer ?
#
loop_
_entity_poly.entity_id
_entity_poly.type
_entity_poly.pdbx_seq_one_letter_code
_entity_poly.pdbx_strand_id
1 'polypeptide(L)' 'MKKFLLLSVLYALIVLPSVAARERHPARGVKKAILMMVIFNLCYAFAVLVIWPQMDD' A
#
# COMPACT_ATOMS: atom_id res chain seq x y z
N MET A 1 -2.18 -17.51 7.47
CA MET A 1 -1.33 -16.39 6.90
C MET A 1 -2.03 -15.03 6.66
N LYS A 2 -3.35 -14.97 6.86
CA LYS A 2 -4.22 -13.81 6.59
C LYS A 2 -3.85 -12.51 7.34
N LYS A 3 -3.27 -12.64 8.54
CA LYS A 3 -2.87 -11.49 9.38
C LYS A 3 -1.81 -10.60 8.72
N PHE A 4 -0.87 -11.16 7.96
CA PHE A 4 0.17 -10.37 7.29
C PHE A 4 -0.40 -9.46 6.20
N LEU A 5 -1.46 -9.91 5.54
CA LEU A 5 -2.13 -9.13 4.51
C LEU A 5 -2.85 -7.93 5.14
N LEU A 6 -3.53 -8.11 6.28
CA LEU A 6 -4.06 -6.98 7.07
C LEU A 6 -2.95 -6.04 7.57
N LEU A 7 -1.86 -6.59 8.09
CA LEU A 7 -0.73 -5.79 8.58
C LEU A 7 -0.09 -4.96 7.47
N SER A 8 -0.07 -5.46 6.22
CA SER A 8 0.47 -4.71 5.09
C SER A 8 -0.24 -3.37 4.86
N VAL A 9 -1.55 -3.31 5.10
CA VAL A 9 -2.35 -2.07 5.02
C VAL A 9 -1.95 -1.09 6.11
N LEU A 10 -1.79 -1.58 7.34
CA LEU A 10 -1.33 -0.75 8.47
C LEU A 10 0.06 -0.18 8.21
N TYR A 11 0.99 -0.97 7.68
CA TYR A 11 2.31 -0.48 7.29
C TYR A 11 2.23 0.53 6.16
N ALA A 12 1.41 0.28 5.13
CA ALA A 12 1.26 1.20 4.00
C ALA A 12 0.74 2.57 4.44
N LEU A 13 -0.20 2.62 5.39
CA LEU A 13 -0.75 3.85 5.98
C LEU A 13 0.30 4.75 6.62
N ILE A 14 1.40 4.19 7.12
CA ILE A 14 2.48 4.95 7.76
C ILE A 14 3.61 5.22 6.76
N VAL A 15 4.01 4.19 5.99
CA VAL A 15 5.18 4.25 5.11
C VAL A 15 4.93 5.14 3.89
N LEU A 16 3.78 5.01 3.23
CA LEU A 16 3.45 5.79 2.04
C LEU A 16 3.51 7.30 2.28
N PRO A 17 2.81 7.87 3.30
CA PRO A 17 2.90 9.29 3.57
C PRO A 17 4.29 9.69 4.08
N SER A 18 4.97 8.85 4.87
CA SER A 18 6.33 9.13 5.34
C SER A 18 7.34 9.26 4.19
N VAL A 19 7.21 8.43 3.15
CA VAL A 19 8.06 8.50 1.96
C VAL A 19 7.69 9.69 1.08
N ALA A 20 6.40 9.97 0.92
CA ALA A 20 5.92 11.12 0.15
C ALA A 20 6.27 12.47 0.80
N ALA A 21 6.26 12.54 2.13
CA ALA A 21 6.59 13.72 2.92
C ALA A 21 8.07 14.12 2.82
N ARG A 22 8.95 13.22 2.37
CA ARG A 22 10.37 13.53 2.12
C ARG A 22 10.59 14.41 0.89
N GLU A 23 9.57 14.63 0.06
CA GLU A 23 9.71 15.49 -1.11
C GLU A 23 9.71 16.97 -0.78
N ARG A 24 10.69 17.70 -1.33
CA ARG A 24 10.81 19.16 -1.14
C ARG A 24 9.68 19.95 -1.78
N HIS A 25 9.07 19.43 -2.85
CA HIS A 25 8.03 20.15 -3.59
C HIS A 25 6.64 19.55 -3.27
N PRO A 26 5.69 20.34 -2.73
CA PRO A 26 4.42 19.81 -2.20
C PRO A 26 3.60 19.09 -3.27
N ALA A 27 3.43 19.68 -4.45
CA ALA A 27 2.68 19.05 -5.54
C ALA A 27 3.31 17.74 -6.06
N ARG A 28 4.64 17.60 -6.01
CA ARG A 28 5.33 16.35 -6.38
C ARG A 28 5.15 15.29 -5.29
N GLY A 29 5.21 15.69 -4.02
CA GLY A 29 4.90 14.83 -2.88
C GLY A 29 3.50 14.25 -2.97
N VAL A 30 2.48 15.08 -3.28
CA VAL A 30 1.09 14.62 -3.45
C VAL A 30 0.96 13.66 -4.62
N LYS A 31 1.50 13.99 -5.81
CA LYS A 31 1.48 13.08 -6.97
C LYS A 31 2.14 11.73 -6.66
N LYS A 32 3.28 11.75 -5.97
CA LYS A 32 4.01 10.56 -5.54
C LYS A 32 3.21 9.74 -4.53
N ALA A 33 2.59 10.38 -3.54
CA ALA A 33 1.72 9.73 -2.56
C ALA A 33 0.57 9.01 -3.25
N ILE A 34 -0.15 9.71 -4.14
CA ILE A 34 -1.28 9.15 -4.91
C ILE A 34 -0.80 7.97 -5.75
N LEU A 35 0.29 8.12 -6.49
CA LEU A 35 0.84 7.05 -7.33
C LEU A 35 1.18 5.81 -6.50
N MET A 36 1.88 5.98 -5.38
CA MET A 36 2.24 4.86 -4.51
C MET A 36 1.01 4.21 -3.86
N MET A 37 -0.01 5.00 -3.51
CA MET A 37 -1.26 4.49 -2.96
C MET A 37 -2.06 3.70 -3.99
N VAL A 38 -2.09 4.14 -5.24
CA VAL A 38 -2.71 3.40 -6.37
C VAL A 38 -1.98 2.08 -6.60
N ILE A 39 -0.65 2.10 -6.66
CA ILE A 39 0.16 0.87 -6.83
C ILE A 39 -0.10 -0.10 -5.67
N PHE A 40 -0.08 0.39 -4.43
CA PHE A 40 -0.36 -0.44 -3.26
C PHE A 40 -1.76 -1.08 -3.34
N ASN A 41 -2.79 -0.31 -3.70
CA ASN A 41 -4.14 -0.84 -3.81
C ASN A 41 -4.28 -1.87 -4.94
N LEU A 42 -3.61 -1.69 -6.07
CA LEU A 42 -3.60 -2.69 -7.15
C LEU A 42 -2.96 -4.00 -6.68
N CYS A 43 -1.79 -3.92 -6.05
CA CYS A 43 -1.11 -5.09 -5.49
C CYS A 43 -1.95 -5.76 -4.38
N TYR A 44 -2.57 -4.96 -3.50
CA TYR A 44 -3.41 -5.44 -2.43
C TYR A 44 -4.66 -6.14 -2.97
N ALA A 45 -5.36 -5.53 -3.92
CA ALA A 45 -6.53 -6.11 -4.57
C ALA A 45 -6.18 -7.44 -5.26
N PHE A 46 -5.05 -7.50 -5.97
CA PHE A 46 -4.56 -8.75 -6.55
C PHE A 46 -4.30 -9.81 -5.48
N ALA A 47 -3.63 -9.44 -4.39
CA ALA A 47 -3.36 -10.36 -3.29
C ALA A 47 -4.64 -10.87 -2.62
N VAL A 48 -5.66 -10.03 -2.45
CA VAL A 48 -6.96 -10.42 -1.90
C VAL A 48 -7.76 -11.30 -2.87
N LEU A 49 -7.74 -11.02 -4.16
CA LEU A 49 -8.56 -11.75 -5.13
C LEU A 49 -7.95 -13.09 -5.55
N VAL A 50 -6.62 -13.17 -5.61
CA VAL A 50 -5.91 -14.34 -6.15
C VAL A 50 -5.25 -15.17 -5.06
N ILE A 51 -4.58 -14.50 -4.11
CA ILE A 51 -3.72 -15.19 -3.13
C ILE A 51 -4.52 -15.57 -1.87
N TRP A 52 -5.38 -14.68 -1.38
CA TRP A 52 -6.18 -14.93 -0.17
C TRP A 52 -7.08 -16.19 -0.25
N PRO A 53 -7.76 -16.49 -1.35
CA PRO A 53 -8.58 -17.70 -1.45
C PRO A 53 -7.75 -18.99 -1.45
N GLN A 54 -6.46 -18.90 -1.81
CA GLN A 54 -5.52 -20.02 -1.83
C GLN A 54 -4.68 -20.13 -0.55
N MET A 55 -4.85 -19.18 0.39
CA MET A 55 -4.22 -19.23 1.69
C MET A 55 -5.15 -19.93 2.68
N ASP A 56 -4.88 -21.22 2.90
CA ASP A 56 -5.42 -21.95 4.04
C ASP A 56 -5.02 -21.27 5.37
N ASP A 57 -5.84 -21.48 6.41
CA ASP A 57 -5.78 -20.75 7.70
C ASP A 57 -4.39 -20.78 8.38
#